data_AF-A0A970BIS1-F1
#
_entry.id   AF-A0A970BIS1-F1
#
_cell.length_a   1.000
_cell.length_b   1.000
_cell.length_c   1.000
_cell.angle_alpha   90.00
_cell.angle_beta   90.00
_cell.angle_gamma   90.00
#
_symmetry.space_group_name_H-M   'P 1'
#
loop_
_entity.id
_entity.type
_entity.pdbx_description
1 polymer ?
#
loop_
_entity_poly.entity_id
_entity_poly.type
_entity_poly.pdbx_seq_one_letter_code
_entity_poly.pdbx_strand_id
1 'polypeptide(L)'
;YTFAGWIGKLFKGSKEKAGSDSQDVNLPEFLKLFRNFVFSVAVFMSVLFYVAAIACVVNGQLPLVQEMSGNDIWFIWPLLQGLQFAAGMSVLIYGVRQFIAEITTAFVGISEKYIPDAKPAVDCPAVFPFAPNAVLIGFVGSLLGGFFGMWLMMVFNSPVILIPAAGICFFSGGTSGVFGNAYGGWRGAAVASFIVGIALVILPLMLYPAFANLGIADASFPNVDYNIVGSFIYHVINFIKGLFV
;
A
#
# COMPACT_ATOMS: atom_id res chain seq x y z
N TYR A 1 -9.95 4.63 -1.47
CA TYR A 1 -10.02 4.04 -0.10
C TYR A 1 -11.41 3.66 0.39
N THR A 2 -12.46 4.42 0.06
CA THR A 2 -13.86 4.09 0.43
C THR A 2 -14.25 2.66 0.04
N PHE A 3 -13.85 2.22 -1.16
CA PHE A 3 -14.05 0.86 -1.64
C PHE A 3 -13.43 -0.20 -0.70
N ALA A 4 -12.24 0.04 -0.17
CA ALA A 4 -11.60 -0.86 0.80
C ALA A 4 -12.43 -0.98 2.09
N GLY A 5 -13.01 0.15 2.56
CA GLY A 5 -13.95 0.15 3.67
C GLY A 5 -15.23 -0.65 3.37
N TRP A 6 -15.77 -0.56 2.15
CA TRP A 6 -16.93 -1.36 1.73
C TRP A 6 -16.62 -2.86 1.67
N ILE A 7 -15.46 -3.25 1.15
CA ILE A 7 -14.99 -4.64 1.22
C ILE A 7 -14.89 -5.09 2.68
N GLY A 8 -14.31 -4.25 3.54
CA GLY A 8 -14.26 -4.50 4.99
C GLY A 8 -15.65 -4.76 5.59
N LYS A 9 -16.70 -4.09 5.11
CA LYS A 9 -18.07 -4.30 5.59
C LYS A 9 -18.61 -5.71 5.32
N LEU A 10 -18.13 -6.40 4.27
CA LEU A 10 -18.47 -7.79 3.98
C LEU A 10 -17.95 -8.75 5.06
N PHE A 11 -16.93 -8.33 5.82
CA PHE A 11 -16.31 -9.08 6.91
C PHE A 11 -16.69 -8.55 8.30
N LYS A 12 -17.79 -7.79 8.44
CA LYS A 12 -18.27 -7.27 9.73
C LYS A 12 -18.46 -8.36 10.79
N GLY A 13 -19.02 -9.50 10.40
CA GLY A 13 -19.22 -10.64 11.30
C GLY A 13 -17.92 -11.26 11.81
N SER A 14 -16.77 -11.03 11.15
CA SER A 14 -15.47 -11.37 11.74
C SER A 14 -14.99 -10.33 12.74
N LYS A 15 -15.31 -9.04 12.56
CA LYS A 15 -14.92 -7.95 13.48
C LYS A 15 -15.61 -8.06 14.85
N GLU A 16 -16.86 -8.53 14.88
CA GLU A 16 -17.63 -8.69 16.11
C GLU A 16 -17.13 -9.85 17.00
N LYS A 17 -16.26 -10.72 16.48
CA LYS A 17 -15.59 -11.75 17.28
C LYS A 17 -14.41 -11.14 18.04
N ALA A 18 -14.33 -11.40 19.34
CA ALA A 18 -13.23 -10.93 20.18
C ALA A 18 -11.86 -11.34 19.60
N GLY A 19 -10.92 -10.40 19.50
CA GLY A 19 -9.56 -10.61 19.00
C GLY A 19 -9.40 -10.60 17.46
N SER A 20 -10.35 -10.01 16.74
CA SER A 20 -10.34 -9.93 15.27
C SER A 20 -9.81 -8.61 14.71
N ASP A 21 -9.67 -7.57 15.54
CA ASP A 21 -8.93 -6.37 15.15
C ASP A 21 -7.46 -6.75 14.94
N SER A 22 -6.85 -6.22 13.87
CA SER A 22 -5.41 -6.35 13.62
C SER A 22 -4.52 -5.95 14.82
N GLN A 23 -5.02 -5.11 15.74
CA GLN A 23 -4.29 -4.70 16.93
C GLN A 23 -4.44 -5.68 18.11
N ASP A 24 -5.52 -6.45 18.18
CA ASP A 24 -5.93 -7.22 19.38
C ASP A 24 -5.92 -8.74 19.17
N VAL A 25 -5.19 -9.24 18.18
CA VAL A 25 -5.09 -10.68 17.93
C VAL A 25 -4.53 -11.38 19.18
N ASN A 26 -5.30 -12.33 19.72
CA ASN A 26 -4.89 -13.12 20.88
C ASN A 26 -3.79 -14.10 20.46
N LEU A 27 -2.55 -13.70 20.73
CA LEU A 27 -1.34 -14.45 20.40
C LEU A 27 -0.84 -15.24 21.62
N PRO A 28 -0.31 -16.47 21.43
CA PRO A 28 0.45 -17.21 22.44
C PRO A 28 1.55 -16.37 23.11
N GLU A 29 2.00 -16.74 24.30
CA GLU A 29 2.91 -15.93 25.14
C GLU A 29 4.18 -15.44 24.41
N PHE A 30 4.86 -16.30 23.67
CA PHE A 30 6.02 -15.94 22.83
C PHE A 30 5.68 -14.94 21.72
N LEU A 31 4.45 -15.02 21.18
CA LEU A 31 3.96 -14.18 20.10
C LEU A 31 3.39 -12.83 20.61
N LYS A 32 3.26 -12.62 21.93
CA LYS A 32 2.91 -11.30 22.51
C LYS A 32 3.94 -10.21 22.17
N LEU A 33 5.18 -10.58 21.85
CA LEU A 33 6.22 -9.65 21.35
C LEU A 33 5.77 -8.94 20.06
N PHE A 34 4.92 -9.58 19.25
CA PHE A 34 4.31 -8.98 18.06
C PHE A 34 3.17 -7.99 18.36
N ARG A 35 2.93 -7.66 19.63
CA ARG A 35 2.11 -6.50 20.01
C ARG A 35 2.90 -5.20 19.97
N ASN A 36 4.22 -5.27 20.12
CA ASN A 36 5.06 -4.10 19.88
C ASN A 36 5.14 -3.88 18.38
N PHE A 37 4.57 -2.77 17.91
CA PHE A 37 4.54 -2.43 16.49
C PHE A 37 5.93 -2.39 15.87
N VAL A 38 6.90 -1.71 16.49
CA VAL A 38 8.25 -1.54 15.93
C VAL A 38 8.95 -2.90 15.76
N PHE A 39 8.85 -3.75 16.79
CA PHE A 39 9.36 -5.11 16.74
C PHE A 39 8.66 -5.93 15.65
N SER A 40 7.34 -5.81 15.54
CA SER A 40 6.54 -6.53 14.55
C SER A 40 6.91 -6.14 13.12
N VAL A 41 7.06 -4.83 12.86
CA VAL A 41 7.52 -4.31 11.56
C VAL A 41 8.90 -4.85 11.25
N ALA A 42 9.84 -4.80 12.20
CA ALA A 42 11.21 -5.25 12.01
C ALA A 42 11.27 -6.72 11.61
N VAL A 43 10.61 -7.60 12.36
CA VAL A 43 10.57 -9.03 12.06
C VAL A 43 9.87 -9.27 10.72
N PHE A 44 8.71 -8.64 10.52
CA PHE A 44 7.91 -8.83 9.33
C PHE A 44 8.67 -8.45 8.05
N MET A 45 9.30 -7.28 8.04
CA MET A 45 10.06 -6.77 6.89
C MET A 45 11.36 -7.53 6.68
N SER A 46 12.02 -7.96 7.76
CA SER A 46 13.20 -8.83 7.64
C SER A 46 12.85 -10.12 6.92
N VAL A 47 11.75 -10.78 7.30
CA VAL A 47 11.27 -12.00 6.63
C VAL A 47 11.00 -11.73 5.15
N LEU A 48 10.32 -10.62 4.82
CA LEU A 48 10.02 -10.25 3.43
C LEU A 48 11.31 -10.04 2.61
N PHE A 49 12.28 -9.30 3.14
CA PHE A 49 13.55 -9.10 2.46
C PHE A 49 14.38 -10.38 2.35
N TYR A 50 14.31 -11.27 3.34
CA TYR A 50 14.95 -12.59 3.23
C TYR A 50 14.33 -13.42 2.11
N VAL A 51 12.99 -13.45 2.01
CA VAL A 51 12.31 -14.13 0.90
C VAL A 51 12.75 -13.56 -0.45
N ALA A 52 12.83 -12.24 -0.58
CA ALA A 52 13.30 -11.60 -1.82
C ALA A 52 14.77 -11.94 -2.15
N ALA A 53 15.68 -11.80 -1.18
CA ALA A 53 17.10 -12.10 -1.39
C ALA A 53 17.34 -13.57 -1.71
N ILE A 54 16.70 -14.49 -1.00
CA ILE A 54 16.80 -15.94 -1.25
C ILE A 54 16.23 -16.27 -2.62
N ALA A 55 15.09 -15.69 -3.01
CA ALA A 55 14.53 -15.89 -4.34
C ALA A 55 15.50 -15.44 -5.45
N CYS A 56 16.21 -14.32 -5.28
CA CYS A 56 17.27 -13.92 -6.22
C CYS A 56 18.42 -14.94 -6.26
N VAL A 57 18.93 -15.37 -5.11
CA VAL A 57 20.05 -16.33 -5.04
C VAL A 57 19.69 -17.68 -5.69
N VAL A 58 18.50 -18.22 -5.41
CA VAL A 58 18.02 -19.48 -6.00
C VAL A 58 17.87 -19.37 -7.51
N ASN A 59 17.56 -18.18 -8.04
CA ASN A 59 17.50 -17.89 -9.47
C ASN A 59 18.86 -17.51 -10.09
N GLY A 60 19.98 -17.78 -9.39
CA GLY A 60 21.33 -17.55 -9.90
C GLY A 60 21.80 -16.09 -9.85
N GLN A 61 21.06 -15.20 -9.21
CA GLN A 61 21.36 -13.76 -9.11
C GLN A 61 22.16 -13.41 -7.85
N LEU A 62 23.03 -14.33 -7.39
CA LEU A 62 23.90 -14.09 -6.23
C LEU A 62 24.81 -12.85 -6.40
N PRO A 63 25.44 -12.60 -7.57
CA PRO A 63 26.27 -11.42 -7.77
C PRO A 63 25.51 -10.10 -7.54
N LEU A 64 24.24 -10.03 -7.97
CA LEU A 64 23.39 -8.87 -7.73
C LEU A 64 23.12 -8.66 -6.24
N VAL A 65 22.83 -9.74 -5.50
CA VAL A 65 22.58 -9.65 -4.05
C VAL A 65 23.85 -9.24 -3.29
N GLN A 66 25.02 -9.75 -3.70
CA GLN A 66 26.31 -9.34 -3.13
C GLN A 66 26.62 -7.87 -3.44
N GLU A 67 26.39 -7.41 -4.67
CA GLU A 67 26.54 -6.01 -5.07
C GLU A 67 25.65 -5.09 -4.22
N MET A 68 24.36 -5.42 -4.09
CA MET A 68 23.42 -4.65 -3.28
C MET A 68 23.78 -4.65 -1.79
N SER A 69 24.32 -5.76 -1.28
CA SER A 69 24.77 -5.86 0.11
C SER A 69 26.14 -5.20 0.35
N GLY A 70 26.90 -4.94 -0.71
CA GLY A 70 28.25 -4.38 -0.69
C GLY A 70 29.35 -5.32 -0.19
N ASN A 71 29.06 -6.60 0.07
CA ASN A 71 30.04 -7.58 0.57
C ASN A 71 29.59 -9.04 0.36
N ASP A 72 30.45 -10.00 0.70
CA ASP A 72 30.15 -11.44 0.59
C ASP A 72 29.23 -11.97 1.71
N ILE A 73 29.06 -11.22 2.80
CA ILE A 73 28.18 -11.53 3.94
C ILE A 73 26.76 -11.00 3.65
N TRP A 74 26.28 -11.28 2.43
CA TRP A 74 25.01 -10.77 1.93
C TRP A 74 23.81 -11.21 2.76
N PHE A 75 23.91 -12.35 3.47
CA PHE A 75 22.81 -12.90 4.25
C PHE A 75 22.43 -12.02 5.47
N ILE A 76 23.31 -11.12 5.94
CA ILE A 76 22.98 -10.17 7.02
C ILE A 76 22.21 -8.96 6.48
N TRP A 77 22.42 -8.61 5.21
CA TRP A 77 21.84 -7.42 4.61
C TRP A 77 20.30 -7.36 4.65
N PRO A 78 19.54 -8.43 4.35
CA PRO A 78 18.08 -8.43 4.48
C PRO A 78 17.58 -8.09 5.89
N LEU A 79 18.28 -8.56 6.93
CA LEU A 79 17.98 -8.21 8.32
C LEU A 79 18.17 -6.72 8.57
N LEU A 80 19.30 -6.15 8.12
CA LEU A 80 19.57 -4.72 8.25
C LEU A 80 18.54 -3.87 7.50
N GLN A 81 18.12 -4.29 6.31
CA GLN A 81 17.06 -3.63 5.54
C GLN A 81 15.71 -3.67 6.28
N GLY A 82 15.35 -4.81 6.89
CA GLY A 82 14.15 -4.95 7.70
C GLY A 82 14.15 -4.03 8.94
N LEU A 83 15.28 -3.95 9.64
CA LEU A 83 15.48 -3.06 10.77
C LEU A 83 15.44 -1.57 10.36
N GLN A 84 16.08 -1.22 9.24
CA GLN A 84 16.07 0.14 8.70
C GLN A 84 14.66 0.57 8.30
N PHE A 85 13.86 -0.33 7.71
CA PHE A 85 12.46 -0.07 7.43
C PHE A 85 11.67 0.18 8.72
N ALA A 86 11.86 -0.63 9.76
CA ALA A 86 11.19 -0.41 11.05
C ALA A 86 11.58 0.93 11.71
N ALA A 87 12.85 1.33 11.60
CA ALA A 87 13.31 2.64 12.05
C ALA A 87 12.64 3.77 11.26
N GLY A 88 12.62 3.68 9.92
CA GLY A 88 11.94 4.65 9.05
C GLY A 88 10.44 4.74 9.35
N MET A 89 9.78 3.61 9.59
CA MET A 89 8.37 3.55 9.99
C MET A 89 8.11 4.21 11.34
N SER A 90 9.03 4.05 12.28
CA SER A 90 8.94 4.70 13.59
C SER A 90 9.01 6.22 13.42
N VAL A 91 10.00 6.72 12.67
CA VAL A 91 10.13 8.15 12.35
C VAL A 91 8.87 8.67 11.66
N LEU A 92 8.34 7.93 10.68
CA LEU A 92 7.10 8.29 9.97
C LEU A 92 5.93 8.42 10.94
N ILE A 93 5.69 7.44 11.81
CA ILE A 93 4.54 7.48 12.74
C ILE A 93 4.68 8.62 13.74
N TYR A 94 5.87 8.84 14.30
CA TYR A 94 6.09 9.95 15.23
C TYR A 94 5.91 11.32 14.54
N GLY A 95 6.51 11.49 13.36
CA GLY A 95 6.40 12.72 12.58
C GLY A 95 4.95 13.02 12.16
N VAL A 96 4.23 12.01 11.67
CA VAL A 96 2.82 12.15 11.29
C VAL A 96 1.94 12.51 12.49
N ARG A 97 2.15 11.89 13.66
CA ARG A 97 1.39 12.23 14.87
C ARG A 97 1.60 13.69 15.26
N GLN A 98 2.84 14.16 15.25
CA GLN A 98 3.16 15.57 15.54
C GLN A 98 2.52 16.50 14.51
N PHE A 99 2.64 16.17 13.23
CA PHE A 99 2.02 16.94 12.14
C PHE A 99 0.49 17.03 12.29
N ILE A 100 -0.20 15.92 12.60
CA ILE A 100 -1.66 15.91 12.80
C ILE A 100 -2.06 16.82 13.97
N ALA A 101 -1.29 16.81 15.06
CA ALA A 101 -1.58 17.65 16.23
C ALA A 101 -1.53 19.15 15.87
N GLU A 102 -0.51 19.57 15.12
CA GLU A 102 -0.35 20.95 14.70
C GLU A 102 -1.37 21.36 13.62
N ILE A 103 -1.59 20.51 12.59
CA ILE A 103 -2.49 20.85 11.49
C ILE A 103 -3.95 20.94 11.96
N THR A 104 -4.36 20.09 12.91
CA THR A 104 -5.72 20.13 13.48
C THR A 104 -5.94 21.46 14.19
N THR A 105 -4.99 21.87 15.04
CA THR A 105 -5.04 23.16 15.76
C THR A 105 -5.05 24.35 14.80
N ALA A 106 -4.20 24.34 13.77
CA ALA A 106 -4.16 25.38 12.75
C ALA A 106 -5.48 25.49 11.96
N PHE A 107 -6.13 24.37 11.67
CA PHE A 107 -7.39 24.35 10.91
C PHE A 107 -8.59 24.82 11.72
N VAL A 108 -8.58 24.74 13.05
CA VAL A 108 -9.64 25.34 13.88
C VAL A 108 -9.76 26.83 13.55
N GLY A 109 -8.65 27.58 13.52
CA GLY A 109 -8.66 29.00 13.19
C GLY A 109 -9.14 29.33 11.77
N ILE A 110 -8.91 28.45 10.80
CA ILE A 110 -9.46 28.60 9.44
C ILE A 110 -10.95 28.30 9.44
N SER A 111 -11.37 27.24 10.13
CA SER A 111 -12.76 26.78 10.15
C SER A 111 -13.69 27.75 10.87
N GLU A 112 -13.22 28.40 11.94
CA GLU A 112 -13.99 29.38 12.71
C GLU A 112 -14.12 30.72 11.99
N LYS A 113 -13.11 31.09 11.18
CA LYS A 113 -13.04 32.44 10.57
C LYS A 113 -13.47 32.50 9.11
N TYR A 114 -13.16 31.48 8.31
CA TYR A 114 -13.28 31.56 6.85
C TYR A 114 -14.24 30.53 6.28
N ILE A 115 -14.14 29.27 6.70
CA ILE A 115 -14.92 28.17 6.11
C ILE A 115 -15.49 27.30 7.23
N PRO A 116 -16.73 27.57 7.69
CA PRO A 116 -17.40 26.76 8.69
C PRO A 116 -17.37 25.27 8.34
N ASP A 117 -17.10 24.43 9.34
CA ASP A 117 -17.04 22.96 9.23
C ASP A 117 -15.99 22.39 8.26
N ALA A 118 -15.04 23.21 7.80
CA ALA A 118 -13.94 22.73 6.96
C ALA A 118 -13.09 21.68 7.68
N LYS A 119 -12.78 20.58 6.97
CA LYS A 119 -11.91 19.51 7.46
C LYS A 119 -10.66 19.44 6.60
N PRO A 120 -9.45 19.44 7.20
CA PRO A 120 -8.22 19.31 6.42
C PRO A 120 -8.14 17.95 5.74
N ALA A 121 -7.92 17.95 4.43
CA ALA A 121 -7.51 16.76 3.69
C ALA A 121 -5.97 16.71 3.69
N VAL A 122 -5.40 15.66 4.29
CA VAL A 122 -3.96 15.43 4.41
C VAL A 122 -3.56 14.11 3.77
N ASP A 123 -2.26 13.89 3.60
CA ASP A 123 -1.75 12.69 2.95
C ASP A 123 -2.15 11.41 3.69
N CYS A 124 -2.25 10.32 2.94
CA CYS A 124 -2.73 9.02 3.40
C CYS A 124 -1.97 8.40 4.59
N PRO A 125 -0.67 8.69 4.86
CA PRO A 125 -0.01 8.21 6.08
C PRO A 125 -0.62 8.79 7.36
N ALA A 126 -1.40 9.87 7.28
CA ALA A 126 -2.10 10.44 8.42
C ALA A 126 -2.97 9.43 9.16
N VAL A 127 -3.46 8.38 8.48
CA VAL A 127 -4.26 7.34 9.12
C VAL A 127 -3.44 6.19 9.72
N PHE A 128 -2.14 6.08 9.40
CA PHE A 128 -1.29 4.97 9.84
C PHE A 128 -1.12 4.88 11.36
N PRO A 129 -0.97 5.99 12.10
CA PRO A 129 -0.89 5.96 13.55
C PRO A 129 -2.07 5.29 14.28
N PHE A 130 -3.24 5.21 13.63
CA PHE A 130 -4.48 4.70 14.23
C PHE A 130 -4.65 3.18 14.08
N ALA A 131 -4.05 2.56 13.06
CA ALA A 131 -4.03 1.09 12.94
C ALA A 131 -2.73 0.59 12.29
N PRO A 132 -1.57 0.72 12.95
CA PRO A 132 -0.26 0.44 12.36
C PRO A 132 -0.09 -1.01 11.88
N ASN A 133 -0.57 -2.02 12.61
CA ASN A 133 -0.51 -3.41 12.14
C ASN A 133 -1.36 -3.63 10.86
N ALA A 134 -2.49 -2.92 10.72
CA ALA A 134 -3.31 -3.02 9.51
C ALA A 134 -2.60 -2.45 8.27
N VAL A 135 -1.70 -1.49 8.45
CA VAL A 135 -0.84 -0.95 7.37
C VAL A 135 0.05 -2.06 6.81
N LEU A 136 0.69 -2.86 7.68
CA LEU A 136 1.54 -3.97 7.24
C LEU A 136 0.75 -5.07 6.55
N ILE A 137 -0.38 -5.48 7.14
CA ILE A 137 -1.28 -6.47 6.51
C ILE A 137 -1.74 -5.95 5.14
N GLY A 138 -2.07 -4.66 5.07
CA GLY A 138 -2.48 -4.01 3.84
C GLY A 138 -1.37 -3.95 2.79
N PHE A 139 -0.15 -3.63 3.19
CA PHE A 139 1.01 -3.66 2.30
C PHE A 139 1.18 -5.03 1.67
N VAL A 140 1.20 -6.10 2.47
CA VAL A 140 1.36 -7.48 1.99
C VAL A 140 0.22 -7.89 1.09
N GLY A 141 -1.01 -7.64 1.53
CA GLY A 141 -2.21 -7.92 0.74
C GLY A 141 -2.10 -7.26 -0.63
N SER A 142 -1.76 -5.97 -0.68
CA SER A 142 -1.63 -5.24 -1.94
C SER A 142 -0.45 -5.68 -2.80
N LEU A 143 0.68 -6.07 -2.20
CA LEU A 143 1.83 -6.57 -2.95
C LEU A 143 1.51 -7.91 -3.61
N LEU A 144 0.87 -8.83 -2.86
CA LEU A 144 0.37 -10.09 -3.40
C LEU A 144 -0.71 -9.87 -4.46
N GLY A 145 -1.61 -8.91 -4.24
CA GLY A 145 -2.62 -8.51 -5.22
C GLY A 145 -1.99 -7.95 -6.48
N GLY A 146 -0.92 -7.16 -6.34
CA GLY A 146 -0.15 -6.64 -7.46
C GLY A 146 0.52 -7.76 -8.26
N PHE A 147 1.19 -8.71 -7.59
CA PHE A 147 1.77 -9.88 -8.27
C PHE A 147 0.70 -10.72 -8.97
N PHE A 148 -0.47 -10.87 -8.36
CA PHE A 148 -1.59 -11.53 -9.01
C PHE A 148 -2.08 -10.75 -10.24
N GLY A 149 -2.18 -9.42 -10.16
CA GLY A 149 -2.51 -8.56 -11.30
C GLY A 149 -1.52 -8.68 -12.44
N MET A 150 -0.22 -8.68 -12.13
CA MET A 150 0.86 -8.92 -13.10
C MET A 150 0.76 -10.33 -13.72
N TRP A 151 0.46 -11.34 -12.90
CA TRP A 151 0.23 -12.70 -13.40
C TRP A 151 -0.96 -12.79 -14.36
N LEU A 152 -2.08 -12.11 -14.06
CA LEU A 152 -3.21 -12.02 -14.97
C LEU A 152 -2.80 -11.42 -16.32
N MET A 153 -2.00 -10.35 -16.32
CA MET A 153 -1.50 -9.75 -17.57
C MET A 153 -0.70 -10.75 -18.41
N MET A 154 0.14 -11.58 -17.78
CA MET A 154 0.90 -12.61 -18.47
C MET A 154 -0.02 -13.69 -19.05
N VAL A 155 -0.99 -14.20 -18.27
CA VAL A 155 -1.94 -15.23 -18.73
C VAL A 155 -2.81 -14.75 -19.89
N PHE A 156 -3.20 -13.47 -19.87
CA PHE A 156 -3.98 -12.85 -20.94
C PHE A 156 -3.12 -12.28 -22.09
N ASN A 157 -1.82 -12.55 -22.11
CA ASN A 157 -0.88 -12.07 -23.14
C ASN A 157 -0.95 -10.56 -23.39
N SER A 158 -1.05 -9.77 -22.31
CA SER A 158 -1.01 -8.32 -22.40
C SER A 158 0.32 -7.88 -23.04
N PRO A 159 0.31 -6.97 -24.04
CA PRO A 159 1.54 -6.47 -24.66
C PRO A 159 2.38 -5.63 -23.70
N VAL A 160 1.79 -5.17 -22.60
CA VAL A 160 2.43 -4.38 -21.55
C VAL A 160 2.23 -5.08 -20.22
N ILE A 161 3.34 -5.33 -19.51
CA ILE A 161 3.32 -5.92 -18.17
C ILE A 161 3.75 -4.84 -17.18
N LEU A 162 2.85 -4.49 -16.28
CA LEU A 162 3.15 -3.55 -15.20
C LEU A 162 3.64 -4.31 -13.97
N ILE A 163 4.78 -3.88 -13.45
CA ILE A 163 5.40 -4.46 -12.26
C ILE A 163 4.88 -3.72 -11.02
N PRO A 164 4.45 -4.42 -9.96
CA PRO A 164 3.97 -3.77 -8.75
C PRO A 164 5.05 -2.92 -8.08
N ALA A 165 4.78 -1.62 -7.92
CA ALA A 165 5.67 -0.73 -7.18
C ALA A 165 5.48 -0.93 -5.67
N ALA A 166 6.49 -1.48 -4.98
CA ALA A 166 6.41 -1.81 -3.56
C ALA A 166 6.06 -0.61 -2.67
N GLY A 167 6.63 0.57 -2.95
CA GLY A 167 6.31 1.80 -2.21
C GLY A 167 4.83 2.20 -2.32
N ILE A 168 4.23 2.03 -3.49
CA ILE A 168 2.82 2.35 -3.72
C ILE A 168 1.90 1.31 -3.07
N CYS A 169 2.28 0.03 -3.17
CA CYS A 169 1.62 -1.05 -2.41
C CYS A 169 1.65 -0.74 -0.91
N PHE A 170 2.77 -0.25 -0.40
CA PHE A 170 2.89 0.14 1.01
C PHE A 170 1.94 1.29 1.37
N PHE A 171 1.97 2.41 0.65
CA PHE A 171 1.12 3.56 0.97
C PHE A 171 -0.36 3.30 0.68
N SER A 172 -0.71 3.00 -0.57
CA SER A 172 -2.11 2.82 -0.98
C SER A 172 -2.72 1.52 -0.43
N GLY A 173 -1.95 0.44 -0.43
CA GLY A 173 -2.37 -0.82 0.18
C GLY A 173 -2.45 -0.75 1.70
N GLY A 174 -1.50 -0.08 2.34
CA GLY A 174 -1.52 0.17 3.78
C GLY A 174 -2.73 1.00 4.23
N THR A 175 -3.02 2.10 3.54
CA THR A 175 -4.23 2.91 3.81
C THR A 175 -5.50 2.09 3.57
N SER A 176 -5.56 1.30 2.50
CA SER A 176 -6.68 0.38 2.25
C SER A 176 -6.81 -0.66 3.37
N GLY A 177 -5.70 -1.10 3.94
CA GLY A 177 -5.66 -2.02 5.08
C GLY A 177 -6.26 -1.40 6.33
N VAL A 178 -5.94 -0.15 6.64
CA VAL A 178 -6.53 0.61 7.74
C VAL A 178 -8.06 0.71 7.61
N PHE A 179 -8.56 1.10 6.44
CA PHE A 179 -10.01 1.21 6.21
C PHE A 179 -10.71 -0.15 6.13
N GLY A 180 -10.06 -1.18 5.60
CA GLY A 180 -10.56 -2.55 5.63
C GLY A 180 -10.66 -3.11 7.05
N ASN A 181 -9.63 -2.86 7.88
CA ASN A 181 -9.61 -3.22 9.30
C ASN A 181 -10.73 -2.54 10.08
N ALA A 182 -10.96 -1.25 9.81
CA ALA A 182 -11.97 -0.45 10.50
C ALA A 182 -13.37 -1.05 10.43
N TYR A 183 -13.71 -1.84 9.40
CA TYR A 183 -15.02 -2.50 9.28
C TYR A 183 -14.98 -4.03 9.35
N GLY A 184 -13.85 -4.67 9.03
CA GLY A 184 -13.76 -6.12 8.88
C GLY A 184 -12.61 -6.81 9.62
N GLY A 185 -11.88 -6.09 10.49
CA GLY A 185 -10.71 -6.63 11.19
C GLY A 185 -9.57 -7.02 10.25
N TRP A 186 -8.66 -7.88 10.71
CA TRP A 186 -7.47 -8.26 9.93
C TRP A 186 -7.80 -8.90 8.57
N ARG A 187 -8.93 -9.62 8.48
CA ARG A 187 -9.42 -10.23 7.22
C ARG A 187 -9.88 -9.16 6.24
N GLY A 188 -10.64 -8.18 6.74
CA GLY A 188 -11.06 -7.02 5.96
C GLY A 188 -9.84 -6.25 5.42
N ALA A 189 -8.81 -6.04 6.24
CA ALA A 189 -7.56 -5.41 5.81
C ALA A 189 -6.88 -6.20 4.68
N ALA A 190 -6.68 -7.51 4.85
CA ALA A 190 -5.99 -8.34 3.87
C ALA A 190 -6.73 -8.39 2.51
N VAL A 191 -8.03 -8.68 2.52
CA VAL A 191 -8.83 -8.84 1.29
C VAL A 191 -9.02 -7.49 0.59
N ALA A 192 -9.31 -6.44 1.33
CA ALA A 192 -9.49 -5.10 0.75
C ALA A 192 -8.21 -4.62 0.07
N SER A 193 -7.06 -4.77 0.73
CA SER A 193 -5.79 -4.38 0.15
C SER A 193 -5.35 -5.27 -0.99
N PHE A 194 -5.67 -6.56 -0.98
CA PHE A 194 -5.41 -7.47 -2.11
C PHE A 194 -6.14 -7.01 -3.38
N ILE A 195 -7.44 -6.72 -3.28
CA ILE A 195 -8.23 -6.24 -4.43
C ILE A 195 -7.71 -4.88 -4.90
N VAL A 196 -7.37 -3.98 -3.97
CA VAL A 196 -6.74 -2.69 -4.33
C VAL A 196 -5.38 -2.91 -5.01
N GLY A 197 -4.57 -3.87 -4.55
CA GLY A 197 -3.30 -4.24 -5.16
C GLY A 197 -3.42 -4.66 -6.62
N ILE A 198 -4.42 -5.49 -6.94
CA ILE A 198 -4.74 -5.85 -8.32
C ILE A 198 -5.06 -4.60 -9.13
N ALA A 199 -5.91 -3.72 -8.60
CA ALA A 199 -6.32 -2.50 -9.27
C ALA A 199 -5.16 -1.51 -9.50
N LEU A 200 -4.25 -1.38 -8.53
CA LEU A 200 -3.06 -0.52 -8.64
C LEU A 200 -2.15 -0.92 -9.79
N VAL A 201 -2.14 -2.21 -10.16
CA VAL A 201 -1.29 -2.75 -11.23
C VAL A 201 -2.03 -2.82 -12.55
N ILE A 202 -3.30 -3.22 -12.57
CA ILE A 202 -4.07 -3.39 -13.81
C ILE A 202 -4.59 -2.07 -14.38
N LEU A 203 -5.14 -1.19 -13.55
CA LEU A 203 -5.80 0.03 -14.04
C LEU A 203 -4.88 0.96 -14.85
N PRO A 204 -3.58 1.11 -14.56
CA PRO A 204 -2.72 1.94 -15.39
C PRO A 204 -2.59 1.48 -16.85
N LEU A 205 -2.93 0.23 -17.19
CA LEU A 205 -3.04 -0.19 -18.60
C LEU A 205 -4.06 0.63 -19.39
N MET A 206 -5.11 1.14 -18.74
CA MET A 206 -6.15 1.94 -19.41
C MET A 206 -5.63 3.29 -19.89
N LEU A 207 -4.71 3.90 -19.13
CA LEU A 207 -4.09 5.18 -19.48
C LEU A 207 -2.75 5.04 -20.21
N TYR A 208 -2.20 3.83 -20.29
CA TYR A 208 -0.95 3.56 -20.98
C TYR A 208 -0.91 4.13 -22.42
N PRO A 209 -1.95 3.97 -23.27
CA PRO A 209 -1.91 4.56 -24.62
C PRO A 209 -1.80 6.09 -24.61
N ALA A 210 -2.43 6.75 -23.65
CA ALA A 210 -2.32 8.20 -23.50
C ALA A 210 -0.89 8.62 -23.11
N PHE A 211 -0.27 7.89 -22.19
CA PHE A 211 1.13 8.15 -21.78
C PHE A 211 2.14 7.82 -22.86
N ALA A 212 1.94 6.75 -23.62
CA ALA A 212 2.78 6.40 -24.76
C ALA A 212 2.75 7.51 -25.82
N ASN A 213 1.59 8.08 -26.13
CA ASN A 213 1.45 9.21 -27.06
C ASN A 213 2.13 10.49 -26.56
N LEU A 214 2.32 10.65 -25.25
CA LEU A 214 3.04 11.76 -24.64
C LEU A 214 4.55 11.52 -24.55
N GLY A 215 5.05 10.36 -25.00
CA GLY A 215 6.47 10.00 -24.93
C GLY A 215 6.94 9.55 -23.54
N ILE A 216 6.01 9.19 -22.64
CA ILE A 216 6.31 8.75 -21.26
C ILE A 216 5.84 7.31 -21.00
N ALA A 217 6.04 6.42 -21.98
CA ALA A 217 5.58 5.03 -21.93
C ALA A 217 6.18 4.19 -20.80
N ASP A 218 7.38 4.55 -20.32
CA ASP A 218 8.06 3.86 -19.23
C ASP A 218 7.56 4.27 -17.83
N ALA A 219 6.67 5.27 -17.77
CA ALA A 219 6.07 5.74 -16.53
C ALA A 219 4.58 5.38 -16.46
N SER A 220 4.13 5.01 -15.27
CA SER A 220 2.71 4.90 -14.96
C SER A 220 2.42 5.52 -13.61
N PHE A 221 1.17 5.92 -13.40
CA PHE A 221 0.70 6.44 -12.12
C PHE A 221 -0.18 5.37 -11.45
N PRO A 222 0.38 4.48 -10.62
CA PRO A 222 -0.35 3.40 -9.98
C PRO A 222 -1.22 3.93 -8.83
N ASN A 223 -2.24 4.73 -9.15
CA ASN A 223 -3.25 5.18 -8.20
C ASN A 223 -4.63 4.86 -8.77
N VAL A 224 -5.46 4.16 -7.99
CA VAL A 224 -6.78 3.69 -8.43
C VAL A 224 -7.67 4.85 -8.89
N ASP A 225 -7.75 5.91 -8.09
CA ASP A 225 -8.65 7.04 -8.37
C ASP A 225 -8.18 7.81 -9.61
N TYR A 226 -6.86 8.00 -9.73
CA TYR A 226 -6.25 8.62 -10.91
C TYR A 226 -6.56 7.85 -12.19
N ASN A 227 -6.41 6.52 -12.18
CA ASN A 227 -6.66 5.72 -13.38
C ASN A 227 -8.15 5.61 -13.72
N ILE A 228 -9.05 5.56 -12.73
CA ILE A 228 -10.49 5.53 -13.00
C ILE A 228 -10.95 6.87 -13.57
N VAL A 229 -10.68 7.98 -12.85
CA VAL A 229 -11.13 9.31 -13.26
C VAL A 229 -10.41 9.76 -14.53
N GLY A 230 -9.10 9.55 -14.59
CA GLY A 230 -8.29 9.87 -15.76
C GLY A 230 -8.75 9.10 -16.99
N SER A 231 -9.03 7.79 -16.87
CA SER A 231 -9.55 7.00 -17.99
C SER A 231 -10.91 7.53 -18.44
N PHE A 232 -11.82 7.84 -17.51
CA PHE A 232 -13.11 8.41 -17.87
C PHE A 232 -12.96 9.72 -18.66
N ILE A 233 -12.15 10.65 -18.15
CA ILE A 233 -11.88 11.94 -18.82
C ILE A 233 -11.26 11.71 -20.20
N TYR A 234 -10.27 10.82 -20.31
CA TYR A 234 -9.59 10.50 -21.57
C TYR A 234 -10.58 10.02 -22.65
N HIS A 235 -11.48 9.10 -22.29
CA HIS A 235 -12.49 8.59 -23.23
C HIS A 235 -13.51 9.66 -23.63
N VAL A 236 -13.95 10.50 -22.67
CA VAL A 236 -14.86 11.62 -22.96
C VAL A 236 -14.22 12.63 -23.92
N ILE A 237 -12.97 13.02 -23.68
CA ILE A 237 -12.25 13.97 -24.54
C ILE A 237 -12.08 13.40 -25.95
N ASN A 238 -11.72 12.12 -26.08
CA ASN A 238 -11.56 11.49 -27.39
C ASN A 238 -12.89 11.36 -28.13
N PHE A 239 -13.97 11.04 -27.43
CA PHE A 239 -15.31 11.04 -28.00
C PHE A 239 -15.69 12.42 -28.54
N ILE A 240 -15.47 13.48 -27.75
CA ILE A 240 -15.74 14.86 -28.18
C ILE A 240 -14.89 15.24 -29.39
N LYS A 241 -13.58 14.94 -29.39
CA LYS A 241 -12.71 15.20 -30.54
C LYS A 241 -13.21 14.50 -31.81
N GLY A 242 -13.69 13.27 -31.70
CA GLY A 242 -14.26 12.53 -32.82
C GLY A 242 -15.59 13.06 -33.35
N LEU A 243 -16.25 14.00 -32.65
CA LEU A 243 -17.44 14.70 -33.16
C LEU A 243 -17.09 15.93 -34.01
N PHE A 244 -15.86 16.43 -33.90
CA PHE A 244 -15.39 17.65 -34.59
C PHE A 244 -14.39 17.35 -35.72
N VAL A 245 -14.12 16.08 -36.00
CA VAL A 245 -13.28 15.57 -37.10
C VAL A 245 -14.14 14.67 -37.97
#